data_AF-A0A8I1MLW8-F1
#
_entry.id   AF-A0A8I1MLW8-F1
#
_cell.length_a   1.000
_cell.length_b   1.000
_cell.length_c   1.000
_cell.angle_alpha   90.00
_cell.angle_beta   90.00
_cell.angle_gamma   90.00
#
_symmetry.space_group_name_H-M   'P 1'
#
loop_
_entity.id
_entity.type
_entity.pdbx_description
1 polymer ?
#
loop_
_entity_poly.entity_id
_entity_poly.type
_entity_poly.pdbx_seq_one_letter_code
_entity_poly.pdbx_strand_id
1 'polypeptide(L)'
;MSKTDHAPIHRAGSPRGFSLIELLVTIGIIVTLAVVGTGIQGTMAEKAAAAQDVAAGKTLISAYQAYASENGGQLLVGYQKGAQPVTLPDGSQISGEAASRYVWRLAPYFDYSINGVLYSKARSRAQKESEDAGMKGYGESISVAYGINAYYVGGFVENGETSIPSGDVATSLLQVDKPSSLLVFATARSSQGSGHYLVKAPRFVPRAAGSGSLSQPDWPQNGSAESTGNVDFRNGDKAMCVFLDGSIRSYKVAELTDMRLWSKNAARDDNPNYAPVLEGGSGGRGNR
;
A
#
# COMPACT_ATOMS: atom_id res chain seq x y z
N MET A 1 52.38 -27.53 -76.61
CA MET A 1 51.34 -26.59 -77.06
C MET A 1 50.09 -26.84 -76.22
N SER A 2 49.84 -25.94 -75.28
CA SER A 2 48.78 -25.99 -74.28
C SER A 2 47.46 -25.51 -74.90
N LYS A 3 46.35 -26.22 -74.67
CA LYS A 3 44.99 -25.79 -75.01
C LYS A 3 44.22 -25.75 -73.69
N THR A 4 44.03 -24.55 -73.16
CA THR A 4 43.30 -24.27 -71.92
C THR A 4 41.81 -24.29 -72.20
N ASP A 5 41.09 -25.20 -71.52
CA ASP A 5 39.63 -25.19 -71.42
C ASP A 5 39.17 -23.99 -70.57
N HIS A 6 38.35 -23.12 -71.15
CA HIS A 6 37.66 -22.06 -70.43
C HIS A 6 36.31 -22.59 -69.93
N ALA A 7 36.17 -22.76 -68.62
CA ALA A 7 34.89 -23.00 -67.96
C ALA A 7 33.96 -21.77 -68.09
N PRO A 8 32.64 -21.93 -68.24
CA PRO A 8 31.72 -20.82 -68.26
C PRO A 8 31.54 -20.22 -66.85
N ILE A 9 31.68 -18.91 -66.76
CA ILE A 9 31.42 -18.13 -65.54
C ILE A 9 29.91 -18.12 -65.30
N HIS A 10 29.44 -18.81 -64.25
CA HIS A 10 28.07 -18.67 -63.76
C HIS A 10 27.84 -17.21 -63.35
N ARG A 11 26.91 -16.52 -64.03
CA ARG A 11 26.43 -15.20 -63.59
C ARG A 11 25.80 -15.34 -62.20
N ALA A 12 26.38 -14.64 -61.23
CA ALA A 12 25.75 -14.40 -59.94
C ALA A 12 24.39 -13.73 -60.17
N GLY A 13 23.32 -14.36 -59.67
CA GLY A 13 21.97 -13.80 -59.77
C GLY A 13 21.90 -12.42 -59.14
N SER A 14 21.37 -11.45 -59.88
CA SER A 14 21.11 -10.10 -59.37
C SER A 14 20.23 -10.19 -58.10
N PRO A 15 20.51 -9.42 -57.04
CA PRO A 15 19.60 -9.35 -55.90
C PRO A 15 18.25 -8.84 -56.41
N ARG A 16 17.22 -9.68 -56.31
CA ARG A 16 15.84 -9.29 -56.62
C ARG A 16 15.44 -8.25 -55.58
N GLY A 17 15.31 -6.99 -56.01
CA GLY A 17 14.72 -5.94 -55.18
C GLY A 17 13.27 -6.28 -54.87
N PHE A 18 12.84 -5.98 -53.63
CA PHE A 18 11.46 -6.17 -53.19
C PHE A 18 10.48 -5.45 -54.11
N SER A 19 9.36 -6.09 -54.40
CA SER A 19 8.29 -5.47 -55.18
C SER A 19 7.51 -4.46 -54.34
N LEU A 20 6.96 -3.43 -55.01
CA LEU A 20 6.12 -2.40 -54.36
C LEU A 20 4.89 -3.04 -53.68
N ILE A 21 4.39 -4.14 -54.21
CA ILE A 21 3.29 -4.91 -53.64
C ILE A 21 3.69 -5.68 -52.37
N GLU A 22 4.88 -6.31 -52.33
CA GLU A 22 5.38 -6.99 -51.12
C GLU A 22 5.62 -6.01 -49.98
N LEU A 23 6.14 -4.81 -50.29
CA LEU A 23 6.31 -3.76 -49.29
C LEU A 23 4.95 -3.33 -48.72
N LEU A 24 3.94 -3.16 -49.58
CA LEU A 24 2.61 -2.71 -49.18
C LEU A 24 1.87 -3.77 -48.35
N VAL A 25 1.99 -5.06 -48.72
CA VAL A 25 1.46 -6.18 -47.93
C VAL A 25 2.14 -6.25 -46.56
N THR A 26 3.47 -6.10 -46.51
CA THR A 26 4.24 -6.14 -45.25
C THR A 26 3.84 -5.00 -44.32
N ILE A 27 3.71 -3.77 -44.84
CA ILE A 27 3.24 -2.62 -44.06
C ILE A 27 1.80 -2.85 -43.59
N GLY A 28 0.91 -3.40 -44.43
CA GLY A 28 -0.46 -3.73 -44.06
C GLY A 28 -0.56 -4.75 -42.91
N ILE A 29 0.29 -5.78 -42.93
CA ILE A 29 0.41 -6.76 -41.84
C ILE A 29 0.93 -6.08 -40.56
N ILE A 30 2.00 -5.29 -40.65
CA ILE A 30 2.59 -4.59 -39.49
C ILE A 30 1.57 -3.65 -38.85
N VAL A 31 0.83 -2.86 -39.65
CA VAL A 31 -0.19 -1.94 -39.14
C VAL A 31 -1.33 -2.71 -38.46
N THR A 32 -1.78 -3.81 -39.04
CA THR A 32 -2.85 -4.63 -38.45
C THR A 32 -2.40 -5.24 -37.12
N LEU A 33 -1.18 -5.80 -37.07
CA LEU A 33 -0.61 -6.33 -35.82
C LEU A 33 -0.41 -5.24 -34.76
N ALA A 34 0.02 -4.04 -35.16
CA ALA A 34 0.18 -2.92 -34.25
C ALA A 34 -1.17 -2.47 -33.65
N VAL A 35 -2.24 -2.44 -34.45
CA VAL A 35 -3.59 -2.07 -33.98
C VAL A 35 -4.15 -3.10 -33.00
N VAL A 36 -3.98 -4.40 -33.27
CA VAL A 36 -4.41 -5.46 -32.34
C VAL A 36 -3.56 -5.44 -31.06
N GLY A 37 -2.26 -5.15 -31.17
CA GLY A 37 -1.33 -5.11 -30.05
C GLY A 37 -1.48 -3.93 -29.09
N THR A 38 -2.01 -2.79 -29.54
CA THR A 38 -2.19 -1.60 -28.66
C THR A 38 -3.42 -1.70 -27.77
N GLY A 39 -4.47 -2.39 -28.20
CA GLY A 39 -5.74 -2.52 -27.46
C GLY A 39 -5.63 -3.23 -26.10
N ILE A 40 -4.55 -3.98 -25.86
CA ILE A 40 -4.34 -4.75 -24.62
C ILE A 40 -3.40 -4.07 -23.61
N GLN A 41 -2.72 -2.99 -23.98
CA GLN A 41 -1.63 -2.44 -23.15
C GLN A 41 -2.14 -1.78 -21.85
N GLY A 42 -3.26 -1.06 -21.91
CA GLY A 42 -3.84 -0.39 -20.73
C GLY A 42 -4.29 -1.39 -19.65
N THR A 43 -5.00 -2.43 -20.05
CA THR A 43 -5.47 -3.48 -19.14
C THR A 43 -4.31 -4.31 -18.57
N MET A 44 -3.27 -4.57 -19.37
CA MET A 44 -2.06 -5.23 -18.87
C MET A 44 -1.32 -4.40 -17.82
N ALA A 45 -1.20 -3.09 -18.01
CA ALA A 45 -0.54 -2.20 -17.05
C ALA A 45 -1.29 -2.15 -15.71
N GLU A 46 -2.62 -2.05 -15.74
CA GLU A 46 -3.46 -2.10 -14.54
C GLU A 46 -3.35 -3.44 -13.80
N LYS A 47 -3.40 -4.56 -14.52
CA LYS A 47 -3.24 -5.89 -13.92
C LYS A 47 -1.86 -6.09 -13.33
N ALA A 48 -0.82 -5.58 -13.98
CA ALA A 48 0.53 -5.61 -13.45
C ALA A 48 0.66 -4.78 -12.17
N ALA A 49 0.06 -3.59 -12.12
CA ALA A 49 0.04 -2.76 -10.91
C ALA A 49 -0.68 -3.48 -9.75
N ALA A 50 -1.84 -4.09 -10.01
CA ALA A 50 -2.55 -4.88 -9.00
C ALA A 50 -1.73 -6.08 -8.51
N ALA A 51 -1.01 -6.77 -9.42
CA ALA A 51 -0.12 -7.87 -9.04
C ALA A 51 1.07 -7.40 -8.18
N GLN A 52 1.62 -6.22 -8.47
CA GLN A 52 2.65 -5.58 -7.64
C GLN A 52 2.12 -5.23 -6.25
N ASP A 53 0.91 -4.66 -6.16
CA ASP A 53 0.27 -4.37 -4.88
C ASP A 53 0.07 -5.66 -4.06
N VAL A 54 -0.37 -6.77 -4.68
CA VAL A 54 -0.49 -8.07 -3.99
C VAL A 54 0.86 -8.57 -3.49
N ALA A 55 1.91 -8.50 -4.30
CA ALA A 55 3.25 -8.93 -3.90
C ALA A 55 3.79 -8.09 -2.73
N ALA A 56 3.67 -6.76 -2.82
CA ALA A 56 4.02 -5.82 -1.76
C ALA A 56 3.27 -6.14 -0.45
N GLY A 57 1.95 -6.33 -0.53
CA GLY A 57 1.12 -6.68 0.62
C GLY A 57 1.56 -7.98 1.29
N LYS A 58 1.91 -9.01 0.50
CA LYS A 58 2.41 -10.30 1.04
C LYS A 58 3.72 -10.14 1.80
N THR A 59 4.65 -9.38 1.23
CA THR A 59 5.93 -9.10 1.89
C THR A 59 5.70 -8.35 3.20
N LEU A 60 4.82 -7.33 3.21
CA LEU A 60 4.54 -6.55 4.41
C LEU A 60 3.90 -7.37 5.52
N ILE A 61 2.90 -8.19 5.22
CA ILE A 61 2.25 -8.97 6.27
C ILE A 61 3.16 -10.09 6.79
N SER A 62 3.97 -10.69 5.91
CA SER A 62 4.98 -11.67 6.33
C SER A 62 5.99 -11.02 7.28
N ALA A 63 6.47 -9.81 6.95
CA ALA A 63 7.36 -9.03 7.80
C ALA A 63 6.69 -8.66 9.14
N TYR A 64 5.43 -8.24 9.11
CA TYR A 64 4.67 -7.85 10.30
C TYR A 64 4.42 -9.04 11.24
N GLN A 65 4.12 -10.22 10.69
CA GLN A 65 3.99 -11.46 11.45
C GLN A 65 5.34 -11.95 11.99
N ALA A 66 6.44 -11.80 11.22
CA ALA A 66 7.79 -12.10 11.68
C ALA A 66 8.18 -11.22 12.88
N TYR A 67 7.92 -9.91 12.81
CA TYR A 67 8.08 -9.01 13.95
C TYR A 67 7.30 -9.52 15.16
N ALA A 68 6.02 -9.85 14.99
CA ALA A 68 5.20 -10.30 16.11
C ALA A 68 5.73 -11.61 16.70
N SER A 69 6.18 -12.54 15.87
CA SER A 69 6.79 -13.80 16.31
C SER A 69 8.03 -13.58 17.18
N GLU A 70 8.92 -12.67 16.77
CA GLU A 70 10.15 -12.36 17.53
C GLU A 70 9.89 -11.55 18.80
N ASN A 71 8.78 -10.79 18.85
CA ASN A 71 8.42 -9.93 19.97
C ASN A 71 7.33 -10.55 20.85
N GLY A 72 7.32 -11.88 21.02
CA GLY A 72 6.42 -12.57 21.95
C GLY A 72 4.94 -12.42 21.61
N GLY A 73 4.62 -12.31 20.32
CA GLY A 73 3.27 -12.09 19.81
C GLY A 73 2.78 -10.65 19.89
N GLN A 74 3.63 -9.68 20.26
CA GLN A 74 3.27 -8.26 20.27
C GLN A 74 3.20 -7.70 18.86
N LEU A 75 2.14 -6.97 18.55
CA LEU A 75 1.96 -6.32 17.25
C LEU A 75 2.80 -5.04 17.20
N LEU A 76 3.47 -4.79 16.07
CA LEU A 76 4.26 -3.57 15.90
C LEU A 76 3.35 -2.35 15.97
N VAL A 77 3.68 -1.42 16.87
CA VAL A 77 3.02 -0.13 17.00
C VAL A 77 3.09 0.61 15.67
N GLY A 78 1.95 1.01 15.08
CA GLY A 78 1.92 1.62 13.75
C GLY A 78 2.51 3.04 13.73
N TYR A 79 2.36 3.78 14.82
CA TYR A 79 2.99 5.09 15.02
C TYR A 79 3.35 5.28 16.48
N GLN A 80 4.59 5.68 16.77
CA GLN A 80 5.05 5.95 18.13
C GLN A 80 5.86 7.24 18.16
N LYS A 81 5.26 8.31 18.69
CA LYS A 81 5.95 9.59 18.84
C LYS A 81 7.16 9.43 19.76
N GLY A 82 8.32 9.87 19.29
CA GLY A 82 9.58 9.74 20.04
C GLY A 82 10.12 8.31 20.07
N ALA A 83 9.81 7.49 19.06
CA ALA A 83 10.44 6.20 18.87
C ALA A 83 11.97 6.31 18.82
N GLN A 84 12.64 5.25 19.26
CA GLN A 84 14.10 5.17 19.20
C GLN A 84 14.61 5.25 17.76
N PRO A 85 15.78 5.87 17.52
CA PRO A 85 16.38 5.87 16.20
C PRO A 85 16.58 4.46 15.64
N VAL A 86 16.30 4.27 14.36
CA VAL A 86 16.57 3.02 13.64
C VAL A 86 17.94 3.14 12.98
N THR A 87 18.84 2.20 13.28
CA THR A 87 20.17 2.16 12.65
C THR A 87 20.09 1.33 11.37
N LEU A 88 20.49 1.90 10.25
CA LEU A 88 20.51 1.27 8.94
C LEU A 88 21.77 0.39 8.76
N PRO A 89 21.78 -0.53 7.78
CA PRO A 89 22.94 -1.39 7.52
C PRO A 89 24.24 -0.64 7.19
N ASP A 90 24.14 0.58 6.67
CA ASP A 90 25.29 1.46 6.40
C ASP A 90 25.80 2.23 7.63
N GLY A 91 25.19 2.00 8.80
CA GLY A 91 25.51 2.66 10.07
C GLY A 91 24.85 4.03 10.25
N SER A 92 24.16 4.56 9.26
CA SER A 92 23.38 5.80 9.40
C SER A 92 22.13 5.57 10.26
N GLN A 93 21.54 6.65 10.77
CA GLN A 93 20.37 6.57 11.65
C GLN A 93 19.18 7.32 11.09
N ILE A 94 18.01 6.70 11.17
CA ILE A 94 16.72 7.33 10.97
C ILE A 94 16.16 7.70 12.34
N SER A 95 15.91 8.98 12.57
CA SER A 95 15.41 9.51 13.84
C SER A 95 14.17 10.39 13.65
N GLY A 96 13.60 10.86 14.76
CA GLY A 96 12.48 11.79 14.76
C GLY A 96 11.23 11.20 14.11
N GLU A 97 10.52 12.02 13.34
CA GLU A 97 9.22 11.66 12.79
C GLU A 97 9.27 10.49 11.80
N ALA A 98 10.39 10.30 11.10
CA ALA A 98 10.58 9.16 10.22
C ALA A 98 10.63 7.83 11.00
N ALA A 99 11.32 7.82 12.15
CA ALA A 99 11.42 6.65 13.03
C ALA A 99 10.12 6.36 13.79
N SER A 100 9.30 7.40 14.03
CA SER A 100 7.99 7.25 14.67
C SER A 100 7.06 6.34 13.86
N ARG A 101 7.16 6.35 12.53
CA ARG A 101 6.30 5.57 11.62
C ARG A 101 6.74 4.11 11.56
N TYR A 102 5.79 3.21 11.30
CA TYR A 102 6.06 1.77 11.22
C TYR A 102 7.13 1.40 10.18
N VAL A 103 7.23 2.18 9.09
CA VAL A 103 8.02 1.86 7.89
C VAL A 103 9.45 1.45 8.21
N TRP A 104 10.19 2.31 8.92
CA TRP A 104 11.59 2.06 9.26
C TRP A 104 11.77 1.04 10.37
N ARG A 105 10.80 0.94 11.29
CA ARG A 105 10.82 -0.08 12.36
C ARG A 105 10.52 -1.48 11.85
N LEU A 106 9.76 -1.60 10.75
CA LEU A 106 9.47 -2.85 10.09
C LEU A 106 10.51 -3.22 9.02
N ALA A 107 11.27 -2.25 8.50
CA ALA A 107 12.29 -2.42 7.46
C ALA A 107 13.26 -3.60 7.66
N PRO A 108 13.75 -3.90 8.89
CA PRO A 108 14.63 -5.06 9.11
C PRO A 108 14.01 -6.39 8.67
N TYR A 109 12.68 -6.51 8.74
CA TYR A 109 11.94 -7.75 8.46
C TYR A 109 11.67 -8.00 6.97
N PHE A 110 12.05 -7.05 6.11
CA PHE A 110 12.00 -7.20 4.65
C PHE A 110 13.29 -6.66 4.01
N ASP A 111 14.41 -6.83 4.73
CA ASP A 111 15.76 -6.52 4.24
C ASP A 111 15.92 -5.09 3.71
N TYR A 112 15.29 -4.12 4.39
CA TYR A 112 15.30 -2.69 4.02
C TYR A 112 14.90 -2.41 2.56
N SER A 113 14.17 -3.34 1.93
CA SER A 113 13.75 -3.25 0.52
C SER A 113 12.55 -2.31 0.33
N ILE A 114 12.63 -1.09 0.88
CA ILE A 114 11.55 -0.10 0.87
C ILE A 114 11.09 0.20 -0.56
N ASN A 115 12.04 0.35 -1.50
CA ASN A 115 11.70 0.68 -2.89
C ASN A 115 10.94 -0.43 -3.65
N GLY A 116 11.18 -1.70 -3.31
CA GLY A 116 10.53 -2.84 -3.96
C GLY A 116 9.20 -3.24 -3.31
N VAL A 117 9.00 -2.88 -2.03
CA VAL A 117 7.86 -3.33 -1.22
C VAL A 117 6.86 -2.20 -0.95
N LEU A 118 7.32 -0.97 -0.80
CA LEU A 118 6.52 0.15 -0.29
C LEU A 118 6.33 1.29 -1.28
N TYR A 119 6.84 1.24 -2.51
CA TYR A 119 6.58 2.31 -3.50
C TYR A 119 5.81 1.84 -4.73
N SER A 120 4.83 2.67 -5.12
CA SER A 120 4.26 2.63 -6.46
C SER A 120 5.25 3.25 -7.47
N LYS A 121 5.10 2.93 -8.76
CA LYS A 121 5.98 3.47 -9.83
C LYS A 121 6.07 5.00 -9.88
N ALA A 122 5.09 5.73 -9.33
CA ALA A 122 5.10 7.18 -9.26
C ALA A 122 5.43 7.64 -7.84
N ARG A 123 6.64 8.21 -7.65
CA ARG A 123 7.00 8.90 -6.40
C ARG A 123 5.97 9.98 -6.10
N SER A 124 5.53 10.03 -4.84
CA SER A 124 4.67 11.11 -4.37
C SER A 124 5.39 12.45 -4.45
N ARG A 125 4.64 13.55 -4.44
CA ARG A 125 5.23 14.88 -4.31
C ARG A 125 6.03 15.01 -3.01
N ALA A 126 5.50 14.48 -1.91
CA ALA A 126 6.17 14.49 -0.60
C ALA A 126 7.55 13.84 -0.64
N GLN A 127 7.67 12.73 -1.38
CA GLN A 127 8.93 12.01 -1.53
C GLN A 127 9.95 12.86 -2.28
N LYS A 128 9.55 13.44 -3.41
CA LYS A 128 10.44 14.31 -4.20
C LYS A 128 10.92 15.51 -3.40
N GLU A 129 9.99 16.21 -2.73
CA GLU A 129 10.32 17.37 -1.89
C GLU A 129 11.26 16.98 -0.73
N SER A 130 11.07 15.81 -0.13
CA SER A 130 11.95 15.33 0.95
C SER A 130 13.34 14.96 0.44
N GLU A 131 13.44 14.33 -0.74
CA GLU A 131 14.71 14.02 -1.38
C GLU A 131 15.48 15.29 -1.75
N ASP A 132 14.81 16.28 -2.36
CA ASP A 132 15.39 17.57 -2.72
C ASP A 132 15.90 18.33 -1.49
N ALA A 133 15.25 18.14 -0.33
CA ALA A 133 15.67 18.71 0.95
C ALA A 133 16.71 17.87 1.71
N GLY A 134 17.24 16.77 1.12
CA GLY A 134 18.21 15.88 1.76
C GLY A 134 17.62 14.99 2.87
N MET A 135 16.30 14.94 3.02
CA MET A 135 15.56 14.19 4.03
C MET A 135 14.91 12.93 3.44
N LYS A 136 15.65 12.17 2.63
CA LYS A 136 15.13 10.97 1.94
C LYS A 136 14.38 10.02 2.88
N GLY A 137 14.95 9.69 4.05
CA GLY A 137 14.31 8.80 5.02
C GLY A 137 12.95 9.30 5.53
N TYR A 138 12.74 10.61 5.58
CA TYR A 138 11.44 11.18 5.91
C TYR A 138 10.42 10.96 4.80
N GLY A 139 10.78 11.30 3.55
CA GLY A 139 9.92 11.09 2.38
C GLY A 139 9.54 9.62 2.21
N GLU A 140 10.52 8.75 2.44
CA GLU A 140 10.37 7.30 2.38
C GLU A 140 9.42 6.75 3.45
N SER A 141 9.33 7.41 4.60
CA SER A 141 8.45 7.00 5.71
C SER A 141 7.01 7.49 5.58
N ILE A 142 6.77 8.65 4.94
CA ILE A 142 5.46 9.30 4.92
C ILE A 142 4.61 8.88 3.72
N SER A 143 5.23 8.58 2.58
CA SER A 143 4.56 8.27 1.32
C SER A 143 4.85 6.85 0.87
N VAL A 144 4.17 5.91 1.51
CA VAL A 144 4.27 4.47 1.20
C VAL A 144 2.97 3.94 0.61
N ALA A 145 3.07 2.97 -0.29
CA ALA A 145 1.96 2.38 -1.03
C ALA A 145 0.87 1.80 -0.12
N TYR A 146 1.28 1.29 1.04
CA TYR A 146 0.40 0.72 2.06
C TYR A 146 0.45 1.54 3.34
N GLY A 147 -0.71 2.02 3.78
CA GLY A 147 -0.86 2.60 5.10
C GLY A 147 -1.27 1.54 6.11
N ILE A 148 -0.83 1.69 7.37
CA ILE A 148 -1.22 0.80 8.47
C ILE A 148 -2.47 1.33 9.17
N ASN A 149 -3.34 0.42 9.61
CA ASN A 149 -4.48 0.70 10.50
C ASN A 149 -3.99 0.89 11.95
N ALA A 150 -3.11 1.88 12.17
CA ALA A 150 -2.43 2.06 13.46
C ALA A 150 -3.40 2.24 14.64
N TYR A 151 -4.57 2.83 14.40
CA TYR A 151 -5.51 3.10 15.47
C TYR A 151 -6.09 1.83 16.07
N TYR A 152 -6.37 0.79 15.28
CA TYR A 152 -6.92 -0.46 15.79
C TYR A 152 -5.91 -1.62 15.83
N VAL A 153 -4.72 -1.46 15.22
CA VAL A 153 -3.68 -2.48 15.16
C VAL A 153 -2.32 -1.90 15.56
N GLY A 154 -1.71 -2.47 16.59
CA GLY A 154 -0.42 -2.07 17.15
C GLY A 154 -0.47 -0.76 17.95
N GLY A 155 -1.27 0.21 17.52
CA GLY A 155 -1.47 1.48 18.20
C GLY A 155 -0.90 2.66 17.42
N PHE A 156 -1.59 3.80 17.58
CA PHE A 156 -1.08 5.12 17.30
C PHE A 156 -0.82 5.78 18.66
N VAL A 157 0.45 5.93 19.01
CA VAL A 157 0.90 6.31 20.35
C VAL A 157 1.51 7.70 20.32
N GLU A 158 0.91 8.61 21.08
CA GLU A 158 1.43 9.95 21.33
C GLU A 158 1.59 10.16 22.83
N ASN A 159 2.74 10.69 23.25
CA ASN A 159 3.04 10.96 24.66
C ASN A 159 2.85 9.74 25.60
N GLY A 160 3.08 8.53 25.08
CA GLY A 160 2.92 7.28 25.83
C GLY A 160 1.48 6.73 25.87
N GLU A 161 0.53 7.40 25.23
CA GLU A 161 -0.88 7.01 25.24
C GLU A 161 -1.38 6.65 23.83
N THR A 162 -2.23 5.62 23.74
CA THR A 162 -2.92 5.29 22.48
C THR A 162 -4.00 6.32 22.17
N SER A 163 -4.12 6.69 20.89
CA SER A 163 -5.13 7.66 20.44
C SER A 163 -6.57 7.14 20.46
N ILE A 164 -6.80 5.86 20.71
CA ILE A 164 -8.13 5.29 21.01
C ILE A 164 -8.02 4.45 22.30
N PRO A 165 -9.15 4.08 22.95
CA PRO A 165 -9.13 3.26 24.16
C PRO A 165 -8.28 2.00 23.96
N SER A 166 -7.37 1.73 24.90
CA SER A 166 -6.41 0.63 24.77
C SER A 166 -7.08 -0.74 24.60
N GLY A 167 -8.29 -0.91 25.15
CA GLY A 167 -9.11 -2.12 24.97
C GLY A 167 -9.54 -2.38 23.52
N ASP A 168 -9.65 -1.33 22.71
CA ASP A 168 -10.05 -1.41 21.29
C ASP A 168 -8.88 -1.69 20.35
N VAL A 169 -7.66 -1.35 20.78
CA VAL A 169 -6.44 -1.62 20.01
C VAL A 169 -6.04 -3.08 20.16
N ALA A 170 -5.80 -3.76 19.04
CA ALA A 170 -5.07 -5.04 19.05
C ALA A 170 -3.59 -4.75 19.28
N THR A 171 -3.06 -5.11 20.45
CA THR A 171 -1.63 -4.95 20.79
C THR A 171 -0.86 -6.27 20.72
N SER A 172 -1.57 -7.40 20.68
CA SER A 172 -0.98 -8.74 20.54
C SER A 172 -1.85 -9.62 19.66
N LEU A 173 -1.21 -10.59 18.99
CA LEU A 173 -1.90 -11.67 18.24
C LEU A 173 -2.94 -12.39 19.09
N LEU A 174 -2.69 -12.57 20.40
CA LEU A 174 -3.59 -13.27 21.32
C LEU A 174 -4.90 -12.52 21.60
N GLN A 175 -4.99 -11.23 21.26
CA GLN A 175 -6.19 -10.44 21.46
C GLN A 175 -7.15 -10.48 20.27
N VAL A 176 -6.80 -11.18 19.19
CA VAL A 176 -7.55 -11.14 17.93
C VAL A 176 -8.19 -12.50 17.66
N ASP A 177 -9.47 -12.62 18.01
CA ASP A 177 -10.24 -13.86 17.84
C ASP A 177 -10.47 -14.22 16.35
N LYS A 178 -10.55 -13.20 15.49
CA LYS A 178 -10.81 -13.35 14.04
C LYS A 178 -9.70 -12.65 13.22
N PRO A 179 -8.48 -13.22 13.13
CA PRO A 179 -7.38 -12.59 12.38
C PRO A 179 -7.70 -12.37 10.90
N SER A 180 -8.53 -13.23 10.32
CA SER A 180 -9.01 -13.12 8.94
C SER A 180 -10.01 -11.98 8.71
N SER A 181 -10.43 -11.27 9.76
CA SER A 181 -11.29 -10.08 9.65
C SER A 181 -10.54 -8.79 9.96
N LEU A 182 -9.36 -8.84 10.59
CA LEU A 182 -8.65 -7.63 11.01
C LEU A 182 -7.71 -7.11 9.91
N LEU A 183 -8.10 -6.01 9.27
CA LEU A 183 -7.29 -5.27 8.30
C LEU A 183 -6.11 -4.60 9.02
N VAL A 184 -4.91 -4.95 8.59
CA VAL A 184 -3.65 -4.37 9.09
C VAL A 184 -3.16 -3.28 8.14
N PHE A 185 -3.12 -3.56 6.84
CA PHE A 185 -2.67 -2.60 5.83
C PHE A 185 -3.70 -2.44 4.72
N ALA A 186 -3.76 -1.26 4.12
CA ALA A 186 -4.48 -1.03 2.87
C ALA A 186 -3.69 -0.11 1.94
N THR A 187 -3.91 -0.23 0.63
CA THR A 187 -3.36 0.73 -0.34
C THR A 187 -3.77 2.14 0.06
N ALA A 188 -2.81 3.06 0.06
CA ALA A 188 -2.98 4.38 0.66
C ALA A 188 -2.53 5.52 -0.24
N ARG A 189 -3.11 6.70 -0.02
CA ARG A 189 -2.84 7.96 -0.72
C ARG A 189 -2.94 9.14 0.24
N SER A 190 -2.39 10.26 -0.19
CA SER A 190 -2.50 11.55 0.50
C SER A 190 -3.01 12.61 -0.47
N SER A 191 -3.29 13.81 0.03
CA SER A 191 -3.54 15.00 -0.80
C SER A 191 -2.36 15.34 -1.72
N GLN A 192 -1.16 14.80 -1.46
CA GLN A 192 0.04 14.98 -2.28
C GLN A 192 0.23 13.87 -3.34
N GLY A 193 -0.74 12.98 -3.50
CA GLY A 193 -0.74 11.90 -4.48
C GLY A 193 -0.66 10.51 -3.86
N SER A 194 -0.01 9.58 -4.57
CA SER A 194 0.09 8.20 -4.12
C SER A 194 0.88 8.06 -2.82
N GLY A 195 0.40 7.15 -1.97
CA GLY A 195 1.07 6.74 -0.75
C GLY A 195 0.74 7.58 0.49
N HIS A 196 0.54 6.88 1.60
CA HIS A 196 0.49 7.44 2.94
C HIS A 196 0.74 6.33 3.98
N TYR A 197 1.45 6.65 5.06
CA TYR A 197 1.82 5.65 6.07
C TYR A 197 0.65 5.16 6.94
N LEU A 198 -0.48 5.86 6.94
CA LEU A 198 -1.59 5.62 7.85
C LEU A 198 -2.89 5.46 7.07
N VAL A 199 -3.69 4.44 7.38
CA VAL A 199 -5.11 4.39 6.98
C VAL A 199 -5.99 4.50 8.20
N LYS A 200 -7.13 5.17 8.07
CA LYS A 200 -8.07 5.42 9.16
C LYS A 200 -9.38 4.72 8.84
N ALA A 201 -10.00 4.14 9.85
CA ALA A 201 -11.32 3.54 9.73
C ALA A 201 -12.40 4.64 9.48
N PRO A 202 -13.55 4.30 8.88
CA PRO A 202 -14.66 5.22 8.63
C PRO A 202 -15.29 5.78 9.90
N ARG A 203 -15.29 5.02 10.99
CA ARG A 203 -15.76 5.44 12.33
C ARG A 203 -14.58 5.45 13.29
N PHE A 204 -13.83 6.54 13.25
CA PHE A 204 -12.64 6.81 14.05
C PHE A 204 -12.87 8.03 14.94
N VAL A 205 -12.46 7.94 16.21
CA VAL A 205 -12.47 9.05 17.17
C VAL A 205 -11.07 9.20 17.76
N PRO A 206 -10.27 10.21 17.35
CA PRO A 206 -8.99 10.45 17.99
C PRO A 206 -9.20 11.03 19.40
N ARG A 207 -8.47 10.52 20.39
CA ARG A 207 -8.43 11.04 21.77
C ARG A 207 -8.06 12.52 21.86
N ALA A 208 -7.25 13.02 20.91
CA ALA A 208 -6.86 14.44 20.81
C ALA A 208 -7.98 15.35 20.32
N ALA A 209 -9.03 14.82 19.68
CA ALA A 209 -10.25 15.58 19.41
C ALA A 209 -11.07 15.63 20.71
N GLY A 210 -10.76 16.60 21.56
CA GLY A 210 -11.68 17.00 22.62
C GLY A 210 -13.08 17.14 22.01
N SER A 211 -14.03 16.35 22.51
CA SER A 211 -15.40 16.19 22.02
C SER A 211 -15.59 15.43 20.68
N GLY A 212 -15.98 14.16 20.77
CA GLY A 212 -17.19 13.62 20.13
C GLY A 212 -17.31 13.54 18.60
N SER A 213 -16.34 14.01 17.82
CA SER A 213 -16.44 13.94 16.36
C SER A 213 -15.98 12.57 15.87
N LEU A 214 -16.93 11.63 15.77
CA LEU A 214 -16.78 10.46 14.92
C LEU A 214 -16.49 10.94 13.50
N SER A 215 -15.45 10.40 12.85
CA SER A 215 -15.32 10.57 11.40
C SER A 215 -16.61 10.11 10.71
N GLN A 216 -16.98 10.79 9.62
CA GLN A 216 -18.22 10.51 8.92
C GLN A 216 -18.21 9.06 8.40
N PRO A 217 -19.26 8.27 8.68
CA PRO A 217 -19.32 6.86 8.28
C PRO A 217 -19.41 6.67 6.76
N ASP A 218 -19.84 7.72 6.05
CA ASP A 218 -20.11 7.69 4.63
C ASP A 218 -18.88 8.17 3.85
N TRP A 219 -18.00 7.22 3.51
CA TRP A 219 -16.91 7.50 2.59
C TRP A 219 -17.46 7.79 1.18
N PRO A 220 -17.22 8.98 0.62
CA PRO A 220 -17.65 9.28 -0.74
C PRO A 220 -16.81 8.49 -1.75
N GLN A 221 -17.46 7.96 -2.80
CA GLN A 221 -16.80 7.15 -3.82
C GLN A 221 -15.61 7.88 -4.49
N ASN A 222 -15.71 9.20 -4.64
CA ASN A 222 -14.68 10.07 -5.24
C ASN A 222 -14.14 11.11 -4.23
N GLY A 223 -13.99 10.71 -2.98
CA GLY A 223 -13.51 11.58 -1.91
C GLY A 223 -12.08 12.08 -2.05
N SER A 224 -11.73 13.13 -1.30
CA SER A 224 -10.33 13.43 -1.00
C SER A 224 -9.70 12.28 -0.21
N ALA A 225 -8.36 12.21 -0.17
CA ALA A 225 -7.65 11.19 0.60
C ALA A 225 -8.13 11.17 2.06
N GLU A 226 -8.26 12.34 2.67
CA GLU A 226 -8.65 12.51 4.06
C GLU A 226 -10.10 12.04 4.31
N SER A 227 -11.01 12.28 3.37
CA SER A 227 -12.42 11.86 3.49
C SER A 227 -12.63 10.35 3.41
N THR A 228 -11.67 9.60 2.84
CA THR A 228 -11.69 8.13 2.75
C THR A 228 -10.62 7.48 3.62
N GLY A 229 -10.24 8.13 4.73
CA GLY A 229 -9.28 7.59 5.69
C GLY A 229 -7.90 7.30 5.09
N ASN A 230 -7.49 8.05 4.07
CA ASN A 230 -6.29 7.87 3.25
C ASN A 230 -6.23 6.56 2.44
N VAL A 231 -7.32 5.81 2.34
CA VAL A 231 -7.39 4.62 1.50
C VAL A 231 -7.37 5.03 0.02
N ASP A 232 -6.62 4.28 -0.77
CA ASP A 232 -6.49 4.45 -2.21
C ASP A 232 -7.17 3.31 -2.97
N PHE A 233 -8.15 3.67 -3.79
CA PHE A 233 -8.97 2.77 -4.59
C PHE A 233 -8.43 2.61 -6.04
N ARG A 234 -7.11 2.76 -6.22
CA ARG A 234 -6.41 2.74 -7.52
C ARG A 234 -6.59 1.49 -8.38
N ASN A 235 -7.02 0.36 -7.81
CA ASN A 235 -7.08 -0.93 -8.51
C ASN A 235 -8.48 -1.21 -9.08
N GLY A 236 -8.92 -0.38 -10.04
CA GLY A 236 -10.24 -0.47 -10.64
C GLY A 236 -11.36 -0.23 -9.62
N ASP A 237 -11.29 0.93 -8.95
CA ASP A 237 -12.19 1.37 -7.87
C ASP A 237 -12.16 0.48 -6.62
N LYS A 238 -11.05 -0.23 -6.42
CA LYS A 238 -10.83 -1.09 -5.26
C LYS A 238 -9.51 -0.77 -4.58
N ALA A 239 -9.53 -0.87 -3.26
CA ALA A 239 -8.33 -0.87 -2.44
C ALA A 239 -7.87 -2.31 -2.20
N MET A 240 -6.57 -2.55 -2.23
CA MET A 240 -6.00 -3.83 -1.77
C MET A 240 -5.82 -3.75 -0.27
N CYS A 241 -6.39 -4.72 0.44
CA CYS A 241 -6.43 -4.79 1.89
C CYS A 241 -5.76 -6.07 2.36
N VAL A 242 -4.87 -5.94 3.33
CA VAL A 242 -4.04 -7.00 3.88
C VAL A 242 -4.48 -7.26 5.31
N PHE A 243 -4.82 -8.50 5.60
CA PHE A 243 -5.39 -8.93 6.87
C PHE A 243 -4.35 -9.60 7.76
N LEU A 244 -4.63 -9.65 9.06
CA LEU A 244 -3.68 -10.16 10.05
C LEU A 244 -3.31 -11.63 9.82
N ASP A 245 -4.19 -12.42 9.21
CA ASP A 245 -3.94 -13.81 8.83
C ASP A 245 -3.04 -13.99 7.60
N GLY A 246 -2.63 -12.91 6.93
CA GLY A 246 -1.85 -12.97 5.69
C GLY A 246 -2.69 -12.92 4.42
N SER A 247 -4.01 -12.98 4.52
CA SER A 247 -4.89 -12.90 3.35
C SER A 247 -4.91 -11.50 2.77
N ILE A 248 -5.04 -11.42 1.44
CA ILE A 248 -5.16 -10.16 0.71
C ILE A 248 -6.45 -10.19 -0.09
N ARG A 249 -7.25 -9.14 0.07
CA ARG A 249 -8.56 -8.99 -0.57
C ARG A 249 -8.74 -7.58 -1.09
N SER A 250 -9.53 -7.44 -2.14
CA SER A 250 -9.84 -6.14 -2.74
C SER A 250 -11.24 -5.69 -2.35
N TYR A 251 -11.40 -4.45 -1.92
CA TYR A 251 -12.71 -3.91 -1.51
C TYR A 251 -13.01 -2.59 -2.18
N LYS A 252 -14.28 -2.37 -2.53
CA LYS A 252 -14.81 -1.07 -2.91
C LYS A 252 -15.04 -0.20 -1.67
N VAL A 253 -15.24 1.10 -1.91
CA VAL A 253 -15.51 2.10 -0.86
C VAL A 253 -16.63 1.65 0.07
N ALA A 254 -17.78 1.26 -0.49
CA ALA A 254 -18.96 0.85 0.28
C ALA A 254 -18.76 -0.41 1.14
N GLU A 255 -17.78 -1.26 0.80
CA GLU A 255 -17.48 -2.46 1.59
C GLU A 255 -16.52 -2.14 2.74
N LEU A 256 -15.64 -1.15 2.55
CA LEU A 256 -14.71 -0.70 3.61
C LEU A 256 -15.35 0.20 4.67
N THR A 257 -16.64 0.53 4.54
CA THR A 257 -17.39 1.19 5.62
C THR A 257 -17.75 0.23 6.78
N ASP A 258 -17.59 -1.08 6.57
CA ASP A 258 -17.85 -2.12 7.57
C ASP A 258 -16.74 -2.17 8.64
N MET A 259 -17.08 -1.77 9.87
CA MET A 259 -16.12 -1.71 10.98
C MET A 259 -15.60 -3.09 11.43
N ARG A 260 -16.26 -4.19 11.06
CA ARG A 260 -15.76 -5.55 11.33
C ARG A 260 -14.45 -5.84 10.59
N LEU A 261 -14.13 -5.08 9.55
CA LEU A 261 -12.84 -5.14 8.88
C LEU A 261 -11.74 -4.40 9.64
N TRP A 262 -12.09 -3.40 10.46
CA TRP A 262 -11.13 -2.46 11.03
C TRP A 262 -10.79 -2.74 12.49
N SER A 263 -11.75 -3.24 13.27
CA SER A 263 -11.65 -3.39 14.73
C SER A 263 -11.86 -4.83 15.18
N LYS A 264 -10.99 -5.31 16.07
CA LYS A 264 -11.14 -6.63 16.71
C LYS A 264 -12.47 -6.74 17.47
N ASN A 265 -12.89 -5.67 18.14
CA ASN A 265 -14.11 -5.65 18.96
C ASN A 265 -15.35 -5.60 18.05
N ALA A 266 -15.31 -4.83 16.96
CA ALA A 266 -16.37 -4.85 15.96
C ALA A 266 -16.57 -6.25 15.36
N ALA A 267 -15.47 -6.95 15.03
CA ALA A 267 -15.52 -8.30 14.50
C ALA A 267 -16.01 -9.34 15.52
N ARG A 268 -15.59 -9.22 16.78
CA ARG A 268 -16.04 -10.08 17.88
C ARG A 268 -17.54 -9.92 18.13
N ASP A 269 -18.00 -8.68 18.20
CA ASP A 269 -19.39 -8.32 18.55
C ASP A 269 -20.32 -8.33 17.32
N ASP A 270 -19.80 -8.71 16.14
CA ASP A 270 -20.49 -8.71 14.84
C ASP A 270 -21.22 -7.38 14.53
N ASN A 271 -20.54 -6.27 14.80
CA ASN A 271 -21.12 -4.93 14.67
C ASN A 271 -20.46 -4.14 13.52
N PRO A 272 -21.09 -4.04 12.34
CA PRO A 272 -20.55 -3.27 11.20
C PRO A 272 -20.56 -1.76 11.44
N ASN A 273 -21.33 -1.29 12.42
CA ASN A 273 -21.47 0.13 12.78
C ASN A 273 -20.75 0.48 14.08
N TYR A 274 -19.81 -0.36 14.51
CA TYR A 274 -19.07 -0.17 15.75
C TYR A 274 -18.40 1.21 15.83
N ALA A 275 -18.46 1.81 17.01
CA ALA A 275 -17.78 3.06 17.34
C ALA A 275 -17.10 2.90 18.71
N PRO A 276 -15.79 3.18 18.82
CA PRO A 276 -15.09 3.09 20.09
C PRO A 276 -15.62 4.15 21.07
N VAL A 277 -15.82 3.78 22.33
CA VAL A 277 -16.29 4.69 23.37
C VAL A 277 -15.08 5.31 24.05
N LEU A 278 -14.90 6.62 23.93
CA LEU A 278 -13.84 7.32 24.67
C LEU A 278 -14.16 7.29 26.17
N GLU A 279 -13.37 6.58 26.96
CA GLU A 279 -13.43 6.67 28.41
C GLU A 279 -13.05 8.10 28.84
N GLY A 280 -14.03 8.85 29.35
CA GLY A 280 -13.85 10.24 29.77
C GLY A 280 -15.04 11.19 29.50
N GLY A 281 -16.03 10.77 28.69
CA GLY A 281 -17.32 11.46 28.65
C GLY A 281 -18.11 11.11 29.90
N SER A 282 -18.25 12.05 30.85
CA SER A 282 -19.08 11.84 32.04
C SER A 282 -20.44 11.31 31.60
N GLY A 283 -20.77 10.08 31.99
CA GLY A 283 -22.12 9.56 31.89
C GLY A 283 -23.03 10.52 32.63
N GLY A 284 -23.83 11.28 31.88
CA GLY A 284 -24.93 12.06 32.43
C GLY A 284 -25.78 11.10 33.24
N ARG A 285 -25.73 11.27 34.57
CA ARG A 285 -26.67 10.66 35.50
C ARG A 285 -28.06 10.82 34.91
N GLY A 286 -28.73 9.70 34.64
CA GLY A 286 -30.16 9.68 34.42
C GLY A 286 -30.83 10.39 35.59
N ASN A 287 -31.38 11.56 35.30
CA ASN A 287 -32.26 12.26 36.22
C ASN A 287 -33.68 11.91 35.78
N ARG A 288 -34.34 11.13 36.66
CA ARG A 288 -35.79 11.04 36.93
C ARG A 288 -36.75 11.09 35.74
#